data_AF-A0A972HJ13-F1
#
_entry.id   AF-A0A972HJ13-F1
#
_cell.length_a   1.000
_cell.length_b   1.000
_cell.length_c   1.000
_cell.angle_alpha   90.00
_cell.angle_beta   90.00
_cell.angle_gamma   90.00
#
_symmetry.space_group_name_H-M   'P 1'
#
loop_
_entity.id
_entity.type
_entity.pdbx_description
1 polymer ?
#
loop_
_entity_poly.entity_id
_entity_poly.type
_entity_poly.pdbx_seq_one_letter_code
_entity_poly.pdbx_strand_id
1 'polypeptide(L)'
;MTLTPADAVDVDDLENPVLGMFWDRGQNDIEADLAELRTKAPIKFPELPDEVDPALLGLIEGPGAYVTTRHAEILHMSRNADVWSSASGVTVTDTPPEFNEFFGSMIAMDDPRHGRLRKLVAAGFT
;
A
#
# COMPACT_ATOMS: atom_id res chain seq x y z
N MET A 1 -21.20 1.75 -29.69
CA MET A 1 -19.98 0.94 -29.55
C MET A 1 -20.21 0.02 -28.36
N THR A 2 -20.74 -1.16 -28.64
CA THR A 2 -21.17 -2.16 -27.65
C THR A 2 -19.92 -2.93 -27.24
N LEU A 3 -19.49 -2.77 -25.99
CA LEU A 3 -18.37 -3.55 -25.43
C LEU A 3 -18.86 -5.00 -25.27
N THR A 4 -18.23 -5.91 -26.01
CA THR A 4 -18.44 -7.35 -25.94
C THR A 4 -17.91 -7.88 -24.61
N PRO A 5 -18.55 -8.87 -23.96
CA PRO A 5 -18.13 -9.40 -22.65
C PRO A 5 -16.80 -10.18 -22.65
N ALA A 6 -16.14 -10.34 -23.81
CA ALA A 6 -14.95 -11.16 -23.99
C ALA A 6 -13.63 -10.42 -23.67
N ASP A 7 -13.68 -9.12 -23.37
CA ASP A 7 -12.51 -8.28 -23.07
C ASP A 7 -12.47 -7.80 -21.60
N ALA A 8 -13.38 -8.28 -20.75
CA ALA A 8 -13.34 -8.00 -19.32
C ALA A 8 -12.23 -8.84 -18.69
N VAL A 9 -11.03 -8.26 -18.56
CA VAL A 9 -9.99 -8.82 -17.70
C VAL A 9 -10.55 -8.86 -16.29
N ASP A 10 -10.57 -10.05 -15.69
CA ASP A 10 -10.92 -10.18 -14.28
C ASP A 10 -9.92 -9.34 -13.48
N VAL A 11 -10.43 -8.55 -12.53
CA VAL A 11 -9.56 -7.72 -11.70
C VAL A 11 -8.58 -8.61 -10.94
N ASP A 12 -8.97 -9.85 -10.66
CA ASP A 12 -8.15 -10.84 -9.96
C ASP A 12 -6.95 -11.32 -10.80
N ASP A 13 -7.06 -11.35 -12.13
CA ASP A 13 -5.98 -11.73 -13.05
C ASP A 13 -4.87 -10.67 -13.16
N LEU A 14 -5.10 -9.45 -12.68
CA LEU A 14 -4.10 -8.38 -12.72
C LEU A 14 -2.96 -8.67 -11.74
N GLU A 15 -1.75 -8.38 -12.19
CA GLU A 15 -0.52 -8.53 -11.40
C GLU A 15 -0.62 -7.88 -10.01
N ASN A 16 0.03 -8.51 -9.02
CA ASN A 16 -0.10 -8.15 -7.61
C ASN A 16 1.17 -7.48 -7.05
N PRO A 17 1.18 -6.13 -6.87
CA PRO A 17 2.33 -5.40 -6.34
C PRO A 17 2.61 -5.64 -4.85
N VAL A 18 1.76 -6.35 -4.12
CA VAL A 18 2.05 -6.76 -2.73
C VAL A 18 3.13 -7.83 -2.70
N LEU A 19 3.25 -8.65 -3.74
CA LEU A 19 4.20 -9.75 -3.80
C LEU A 19 5.59 -9.24 -4.20
N GLY A 20 6.63 -9.66 -3.49
CA GLY A 20 8.02 -9.27 -3.77
C GLY A 20 8.44 -9.59 -5.22
N MET A 21 8.01 -10.73 -5.76
CA MET A 21 8.32 -11.16 -7.12
C MET A 21 7.85 -10.20 -8.21
N PHE A 22 6.81 -9.38 -7.94
CA PHE A 22 6.38 -8.33 -8.86
C PHE A 22 7.50 -7.31 -9.10
N TRP A 23 8.27 -7.00 -8.05
CA TRP A 23 9.32 -5.99 -8.05
C TRP A 23 10.68 -6.51 -8.52
N ASP A 24 10.86 -7.83 -8.61
CA ASP A 24 12.09 -8.46 -9.14
C ASP A 24 12.19 -8.41 -10.68
N ARG A 25 11.16 -7.85 -11.34
CA ARG A 25 11.02 -7.78 -12.80
C ARG A 25 11.67 -6.52 -13.39
N GLY A 26 11.70 -6.43 -14.71
CA GLY A 26 12.20 -5.24 -15.41
C GLY A 26 11.30 -4.01 -15.20
N GLN A 27 11.91 -2.82 -15.11
CA GLN A 27 11.16 -1.56 -14.90
C GLN A 27 10.05 -1.32 -15.94
N ASN A 28 10.28 -1.71 -17.20
CA ASN A 28 9.29 -1.53 -18.26
C ASN A 28 8.06 -2.43 -18.06
N ASP A 29 8.26 -3.66 -17.56
CA ASP A 29 7.19 -4.61 -17.31
C ASP A 29 6.37 -4.15 -16.09
N ILE A 30 7.07 -3.71 -15.02
CA ILE A 30 6.45 -3.11 -13.84
C ILE A 30 5.58 -1.90 -14.23
N GLU A 31 6.11 -0.99 -15.04
CA GLU A 31 5.37 0.20 -15.44
C GLU A 31 4.16 -0.13 -16.33
N ALA A 32 4.28 -1.13 -17.21
CA ALA A 32 3.18 -1.60 -18.04
C ALA A 32 2.01 -2.11 -17.18
N ASP A 33 2.30 -2.93 -16.17
CA ASP A 33 1.26 -3.47 -15.28
C ASP A 33 0.67 -2.40 -14.36
N LEU A 34 1.50 -1.49 -13.84
CA LEU A 34 0.99 -0.34 -13.08
C LEU A 34 0.08 0.55 -13.95
N ALA A 35 0.38 0.71 -15.24
CA ALA A 35 -0.48 1.44 -16.17
C ALA A 35 -1.82 0.73 -16.40
N GLU A 36 -1.80 -0.60 -16.50
CA GLU A 36 -3.00 -1.41 -16.59
C GLU A 36 -3.85 -1.32 -15.33
N LEU A 37 -3.24 -1.48 -14.14
CA LEU A 37 -3.90 -1.31 -12.84
C LEU A 37 -4.56 0.06 -12.71
N ARG A 38 -3.86 1.15 -13.06
CA ARG A 38 -4.45 2.52 -13.04
C ARG A 38 -5.69 2.65 -13.90
N THR A 39 -5.76 1.90 -14.99
CA THR A 39 -6.87 1.96 -15.96
C THR A 39 -8.03 1.07 -15.53
N LYS A 40 -7.74 -0.19 -15.18
CA LYS A 40 -8.73 -1.24 -14.98
C LYS A 40 -9.15 -1.43 -13.52
N ALA A 41 -8.22 -1.31 -12.57
CA ALA A 41 -8.44 -1.55 -11.14
C ALA A 41 -7.60 -0.58 -10.28
N PRO A 42 -7.95 0.72 -10.26
CA PRO A 42 -7.13 1.76 -9.63
C PRO A 42 -7.01 1.64 -8.11
N ILE A 43 -7.98 0.95 -7.50
CA ILE A 43 -7.96 0.46 -6.13
C ILE A 43 -8.33 -1.03 -6.23
N LYS A 44 -7.40 -1.91 -5.87
CA LYS A 44 -7.58 -3.37 -5.88
C LYS A 44 -7.24 -3.93 -4.51
N PHE A 45 -8.00 -4.90 -4.05
CA PHE A 45 -7.60 -5.76 -2.93
C PHE A 45 -7.18 -7.11 -3.51
N PRO A 46 -5.87 -7.39 -3.67
CA PRO A 46 -5.45 -8.60 -4.32
C PRO A 46 -5.60 -9.81 -3.39
N GLU A 47 -6.14 -10.90 -3.92
CA GLU A 47 -6.10 -12.19 -3.23
C GLU A 47 -4.65 -12.69 -3.15
N LEU A 48 -4.32 -13.30 -2.01
CA LEU A 48 -3.05 -13.99 -1.84
C LEU A 48 -3.21 -15.41 -2.39
N PRO A 49 -2.24 -15.93 -3.18
CA PRO A 49 -2.27 -17.33 -3.61
C PRO A 49 -2.33 -18.27 -2.40
N ASP A 50 -3.12 -19.34 -2.49
CA ASP A 50 -3.31 -20.32 -1.42
C ASP A 50 -1.99 -20.93 -0.90
N GLU A 51 -0.96 -20.96 -1.74
CA GLU A 51 0.36 -21.50 -1.41
C GLU A 51 1.27 -20.51 -0.68
N VAL A 52 0.87 -19.24 -0.56
CA VAL A 52 1.63 -18.19 0.10
C VAL A 52 1.11 -17.99 1.52
N ASP A 53 1.89 -18.46 2.50
CA ASP A 53 1.61 -18.17 3.91
C ASP A 53 1.70 -16.64 4.14
N PRO A 54 0.61 -15.97 4.56
CA PRO A 54 0.63 -14.53 4.84
C PRO A 54 1.69 -14.14 5.88
N ALA A 55 1.99 -15.04 6.83
CA ALA A 55 3.04 -14.83 7.82
C ALA A 55 4.44 -14.76 7.18
N LEU A 56 4.65 -15.43 6.03
CA LEU A 56 5.91 -15.43 5.29
C LEU A 56 6.09 -14.16 4.43
N LEU A 57 5.00 -13.47 4.11
CA LEU A 57 5.02 -12.11 3.55
C LEU A 57 5.19 -11.03 4.62
N GLY A 58 5.30 -11.42 5.89
CA GLY A 58 5.33 -10.48 7.00
C GLY A 58 4.00 -9.74 7.18
N LEU A 59 2.89 -10.27 6.68
CA LEU A 59 1.55 -9.80 7.04
C LEU A 59 1.16 -10.50 8.34
N ILE A 60 0.91 -9.77 9.43
CA ILE A 60 0.24 -10.34 10.61
C ILE A 60 -1.19 -10.64 10.17
N GLU A 61 -1.79 -11.67 10.76
CA GLU A 61 -3.18 -12.11 10.54
C GLU A 61 -4.12 -10.97 10.15
N GLY A 62 -4.42 -10.90 8.86
CA GLY A 62 -5.16 -9.82 8.25
C GLY A 62 -5.48 -10.19 6.80
N PRO A 63 -6.54 -9.61 6.21
CA PRO A 63 -7.00 -10.05 4.91
C PRO A 63 -6.01 -9.73 3.76
N GLY A 64 -4.98 -8.90 4.00
CA GLY A 64 -4.09 -8.33 2.98
C GLY A 64 -4.09 -6.80 2.98
N ALA A 65 -3.65 -6.17 1.89
CA ALA A 65 -3.56 -4.71 1.74
C ALA A 65 -4.20 -4.22 0.44
N TYR A 66 -4.86 -3.05 0.50
CA TYR A 66 -5.35 -2.38 -0.71
C TYR A 66 -4.18 -1.79 -1.51
N VAL A 67 -4.15 -2.08 -2.81
CA VAL A 67 -3.25 -1.49 -3.79
C VAL A 67 -3.95 -0.31 -4.45
N THR A 68 -3.42 0.90 -4.26
CA THR A 68 -3.94 2.12 -4.87
C THR A 68 -2.90 2.70 -5.83
N THR A 69 -3.26 2.87 -7.10
CA THR A 69 -2.29 3.23 -8.16
C THR A 69 -2.52 4.61 -8.77
N ARG A 70 -3.70 5.21 -8.57
CA ARG A 70 -4.00 6.54 -9.09
C ARG A 70 -3.56 7.63 -8.12
N HIS A 71 -2.94 8.66 -8.69
CA HIS A 71 -2.40 9.79 -7.95
C HIS A 71 -3.46 10.59 -7.17
N ALA A 72 -4.67 10.77 -7.72
CA ALA A 72 -5.70 11.56 -7.04
C ALA A 72 -6.20 10.88 -5.75
N GLU A 73 -6.32 9.56 -5.79
CA GLU A 73 -6.73 8.70 -4.70
C GLU A 73 -5.62 8.62 -3.64
N ILE A 74 -4.36 8.46 -4.05
CA ILE A 74 -3.20 8.55 -3.15
C ILE A 74 -3.19 9.90 -2.42
N LEU A 75 -3.34 11.02 -3.16
CA LEU A 75 -3.39 12.35 -2.54
C LEU A 75 -4.58 12.52 -1.60
N HIS A 76 -5.74 11.94 -1.94
CA HIS A 76 -6.91 11.97 -1.07
C HIS A 76 -6.61 11.22 0.23
N MET A 77 -6.08 10.00 0.16
CA MET A 77 -5.73 9.21 1.34
C MET A 77 -4.70 9.93 2.22
N SER A 78 -3.61 10.43 1.62
CA SER A 78 -2.54 11.12 2.35
C SER A 78 -2.98 12.42 3.04
N ARG A 79 -4.09 13.04 2.62
CA ARG A 79 -4.59 14.30 3.20
C ARG A 79 -5.66 14.11 4.28
N ASN A 80 -6.19 12.90 4.44
CA ASN A 80 -7.27 12.59 5.39
C ASN A 80 -6.79 11.54 6.39
N ALA A 81 -5.76 11.91 7.18
CA ALA A 81 -5.12 11.01 8.15
C ALA A 81 -6.04 10.61 9.32
N ASP A 82 -7.17 11.30 9.50
CA ASP A 82 -8.24 10.92 10.42
C ASP A 82 -9.02 9.68 9.94
N VAL A 83 -9.01 9.42 8.63
CA VAL A 83 -9.60 8.22 8.01
C VAL A 83 -8.52 7.15 7.78
N TRP A 84 -7.34 7.54 7.30
CA TRP A 84 -6.20 6.65 7.05
C TRP A 84 -5.08 6.89 8.05
N SER A 85 -5.19 6.23 9.20
CA SER A 85 -4.22 6.27 10.30
C SER A 85 -2.86 5.72 9.88
N SER A 86 -1.78 6.35 10.36
CA SER A 86 -0.41 5.84 10.28
C SER A 86 0.02 5.10 11.54
N ALA A 87 -0.78 5.13 12.61
CA ALA A 87 -0.43 4.56 13.91
C ALA A 87 -0.36 3.02 13.94
N SER A 88 -0.99 2.37 12.96
CA SER A 88 -0.95 0.91 12.80
C SER A 88 0.22 0.41 11.95
N GLY A 89 1.08 1.32 11.45
CA GLY A 89 2.19 0.98 10.58
C GLY A 89 2.14 1.75 9.26
N VAL A 90 3.30 1.85 8.61
CA VAL A 90 3.47 2.54 7.32
C VAL A 90 4.10 1.65 6.24
N THR A 91 4.39 0.40 6.60
CA THR A 91 4.86 -0.64 5.69
C THR A 91 3.73 -1.64 5.48
N VAL A 92 3.70 -2.25 4.29
CA VAL A 92 2.73 -3.32 3.99
C VAL A 92 3.00 -4.55 4.86
N THR A 93 4.28 -4.83 5.13
CA THR A 93 4.67 -5.83 6.13
C THR A 93 4.36 -5.31 7.52
N ASP A 94 3.59 -6.07 8.27
CA ASP A 94 3.41 -5.85 9.69
C ASP A 94 4.72 -6.08 10.42
N THR A 95 5.09 -5.06 11.17
CA THR A 95 6.20 -5.12 12.11
C THR A 95 5.54 -5.38 13.48
N PRO A 96 6.01 -6.35 14.29
CA PRO A 96 5.37 -6.62 15.58
C PRO A 96 5.25 -5.33 16.40
N PRO A 97 4.17 -5.14 17.18
CA PRO A 97 3.92 -3.86 17.85
C PRO A 97 5.09 -3.35 18.70
N GLU A 98 5.86 -4.26 19.29
CA GLU A 98 7.07 -3.94 20.04
C GLU A 98 8.13 -3.26 19.16
N PHE A 99 8.26 -3.67 17.90
CA PHE A 99 9.17 -3.06 16.94
C PHE A 99 8.66 -1.72 16.42
N ASN A 100 7.35 -1.50 16.34
CA ASN A 100 6.81 -0.17 15.98
C ASN A 100 7.21 0.89 17.02
N GLU A 101 7.35 0.51 18.30
CA GLU A 101 7.86 1.40 19.34
C GLU A 101 9.32 1.81 19.12
N PHE A 102 10.15 0.91 18.57
CA PHE A 102 11.58 1.16 18.33
C PHE A 102 11.91 1.75 16.95
N PHE A 103 11.20 1.33 15.90
CA PHE A 103 11.49 1.68 14.49
C PHE A 103 10.49 2.68 13.89
N GLY A 104 9.28 2.78 14.46
CA GLY A 104 8.19 3.59 13.90
C GLY A 104 8.34 5.09 14.14
N SER A 105 9.20 5.54 15.06
CA SER A 105 9.45 6.96 15.41
C SER A 105 8.18 7.82 15.28
N MET A 106 8.28 9.05 14.74
CA MET A 106 7.10 9.86 14.43
C MET A 106 6.37 9.46 13.14
N ILE A 107 6.93 8.57 12.31
CA ILE A 107 6.35 8.23 10.99
C ILE A 107 5.15 7.28 11.12
N ALA A 108 5.17 6.36 12.08
CA ALA A 108 4.07 5.46 12.41
C ALA A 108 3.23 5.99 13.59
N MET A 109 2.85 7.28 13.54
CA MET A 109 2.07 7.93 14.58
C MET A 109 1.06 8.90 13.97
N ASP A 110 -0.09 9.03 14.63
CA ASP A 110 -1.07 10.07 14.31
C ASP A 110 -0.91 11.31 15.22
N ASP A 111 -1.60 12.38 14.83
CA ASP A 111 -1.76 13.55 15.67
C ASP A 111 -2.61 13.25 16.91
N PRO A 112 -2.39 13.96 18.04
CA PRO A 112 -1.48 15.11 18.20
C PRO A 112 -0.03 14.73 18.50
N ARG A 113 0.30 13.44 18.67
CA ARG A 113 1.64 12.99 19.08
C ARG A 113 2.66 13.21 17.97
N HIS A 114 2.32 12.84 16.74
CA HIS A 114 3.16 13.09 15.55
C HIS A 114 3.54 14.56 15.42
N GLY A 115 2.56 15.48 15.41
CA GLY A 115 2.80 16.92 15.30
C GLY A 115 3.68 17.49 16.40
N ARG A 116 3.52 17.02 17.65
CA ARG A 116 4.38 17.42 18.78
C ARG A 116 5.84 17.02 18.57
N LEU A 117 6.09 15.77 18.13
CA LEU A 117 7.43 15.27 17.87
C LEU A 117 8.08 15.96 16.65
N ARG A 118 7.34 16.06 15.54
CA ARG A 118 7.81 16.74 14.32
C ARG A 118 8.23 18.18 14.59
N LYS A 119 7.48 18.90 15.43
CA LYS A 119 7.79 20.29 15.80
C LYS A 119 9.15 20.47 16.48
N LEU A 120 9.66 19.44 17.18
CA LEU A 120 10.97 19.51 17.86
C LEU A 120 12.14 19.61 16.88
N VAL A 121 12.01 18.98 15.70
CA VAL A 121 13.09 18.91 14.70
C VAL A 121 12.83 19.76 13.45
N ALA A 122 11.59 20.23 13.26
CA ALA A 122 11.16 20.92 12.03
C ALA A 122 12.03 22.12 11.64
N ALA A 123 12.56 22.87 12.61
CA ALA A 123 13.41 24.05 12.35
C ALA A 123 14.74 23.72 11.65
N GLY A 124 15.18 22.46 11.67
CA GLY A 124 16.39 22.01 10.97
C GLY A 124 16.18 21.68 9.49
N PHE A 125 14.94 21.73 8.98
CA PHE A 125 14.58 21.28 7.63
C PHE A 125 13.91 22.36 6.77
N THR A 126 14.00 23.63 7.17
CA THR A 126 13.51 24.81 6.43
C THR A 126 14.66 25.70 6.00
#